data_AF-A0AB73P0U3-F1
#
_entry.id   AF-A0AB73P0U3-F1
#
_cell.length_a   1.000
_cell.length_b   1.000
_cell.length_c   1.000
_cell.angle_alpha   90.00
_cell.angle_beta   90.00
_cell.angle_gamma   90.00
#
_symmetry.space_group_name_H-M   'P 1'
#
loop_
_entity.id
_entity.type
_entity.pdbx_description
1 polymer ?
#
loop_
_entity_poly.entity_id
_entity_poly.type
_entity_poly.pdbx_seq_one_letter_code
_entity_poly.pdbx_strand_id
1 'polypeptide(L)'
;MKNQKERQFRREIRLRIGKILDSFRENGVLSQEKEKELHYLRSLLEEKRISEEVGLPFAFNLDSFTLEDYSMLREKGYTVDQIQAMCGVRRKRFDDWRKEHNVYGKDCC
;
A
#
# COMPACT_ATOMS: atom_id res chain seq x y z
N MET A 1 14.37 27.88 7.65
CA MET A 1 14.02 27.81 6.21
C MET A 1 14.21 26.44 5.56
N LYS A 2 15.16 25.58 5.97
CA LYS A 2 15.37 24.24 5.36
C LYS A 2 14.14 23.30 5.42
N ASN A 3 13.32 23.39 6.46
CA ASN A 3 12.19 22.47 6.69
C ASN A 3 10.93 22.69 5.84
N GLN A 4 10.70 23.86 5.22
CA GLN A 4 9.43 24.12 4.53
C GLN A 4 9.44 23.57 3.10
N LYS A 5 10.54 23.76 2.37
CA LYS A 5 10.73 23.21 1.01
C LYS A 5 10.72 21.68 1.02
N GLU A 6 11.38 21.08 2.00
CA GLU A 6 11.39 19.62 2.17
C GLU A 6 9.98 19.08 2.52
N ARG A 7 9.23 19.74 3.41
CA ARG A 7 7.84 19.37 3.70
C ARG A 7 6.94 19.49 2.47
N GLN A 8 7.10 20.55 1.69
CA GLN A 8 6.32 20.78 0.48
C GLN A 8 6.64 19.74 -0.59
N PHE A 9 7.92 19.45 -0.80
CA PHE A 9 8.39 18.38 -1.67
C PHE A 9 7.80 17.03 -1.27
N ARG A 10 7.93 16.63 0.00
CA ARG A 10 7.35 15.36 0.48
C ARG A 10 5.82 15.31 0.35
N ARG A 11 5.14 16.45 0.52
CA ARG A 11 3.68 16.55 0.30
C ARG A 11 3.32 16.32 -1.18
N GLU A 12 4.05 16.93 -2.10
CA GLU A 12 3.83 16.75 -3.54
C GLU A 12 4.06 15.31 -3.98
N ILE A 13 5.10 14.65 -3.47
CA ILE A 13 5.36 13.24 -3.72
C ILE A 13 4.20 12.37 -3.21
N ARG A 14 3.73 12.57 -1.98
CA ARG A 14 2.58 11.84 -1.43
C ARG A 14 1.30 12.04 -2.24
N LEU A 15 1.06 13.26 -2.73
CA LEU A 15 -0.10 13.54 -3.58
C LEU A 15 -0.02 12.78 -4.92
N ARG A 16 1.17 12.68 -5.52
CA ARG A 16 1.36 11.89 -6.75
C ARG A 16 1.18 10.40 -6.50
N ILE A 17 1.72 9.87 -5.40
CA ILE A 17 1.48 8.49 -4.97
C ILE A 17 -0.02 8.23 -4.81
N GLY A 18 -0.74 9.14 -4.13
CA GLY A 18 -2.19 9.05 -3.97
C GLY A 18 -2.92 8.91 -5.31
N LYS A 19 -2.60 9.76 -6.30
CA LYS A 19 -3.20 9.67 -7.65
C LYS A 19 -2.95 8.34 -8.36
N ILE A 20 -1.76 7.77 -8.20
CA ILE A 20 -1.45 6.45 -8.77
C ILE A 20 -2.30 5.38 -8.09
N LEU A 21 -2.43 5.44 -6.76
CA LEU A 21 -3.26 4.51 -6.00
C LEU A 21 -4.76 4.68 -6.32
N ASP A 22 -5.24 5.90 -6.52
CA ASP A 22 -6.64 6.16 -6.91
C ASP A 22 -6.93 5.55 -8.28
N SER A 23 -6.00 5.73 -9.24
CA SER A 23 -6.09 5.08 -10.55
C SER A 23 -6.08 3.55 -10.45
N PHE A 24 -5.32 2.99 -9.50
CA PHE A 24 -5.37 1.56 -9.21
C PHE A 24 -6.70 1.12 -8.60
N ARG A 25 -7.29 1.89 -7.68
CA ARG A 25 -8.63 1.58 -7.11
C ARG A 25 -9.71 1.58 -8.18
N GLU A 26 -9.65 2.51 -9.12
CA GLU A 26 -10.64 2.63 -10.21
C GLU A 26 -10.53 1.48 -11.23
N ASN A 27 -9.31 1.03 -11.55
CA ASN A 27 -9.07 0.12 -12.66
C ASN A 27 -8.62 -1.28 -12.24
N GLY A 28 -8.29 -1.49 -10.96
CA GLY A 28 -7.78 -2.74 -10.39
C GLY A 28 -6.42 -3.21 -10.94
N VAL A 29 -5.78 -2.40 -11.80
CA VAL A 29 -4.48 -2.69 -12.41
C VAL A 29 -3.72 -1.40 -12.66
N LEU A 30 -2.39 -1.43 -12.49
CA LEU A 30 -1.50 -0.36 -12.92
C LEU A 30 -0.77 -0.77 -14.20
N SER A 31 -0.47 0.22 -15.04
CA SER A 31 0.51 0.01 -16.11
C SER A 31 1.91 -0.15 -15.51
N GLN A 32 2.78 -0.87 -16.22
CA GLN A 32 4.18 -1.05 -15.82
C GLN A 32 4.91 0.30 -15.60
N GLU A 33 4.52 1.33 -16.34
CA GLU A 33 5.06 2.68 -16.18
C GLU A 33 4.64 3.32 -14.85
N LYS A 34 3.38 3.13 -14.45
CA LYS A 34 2.85 3.63 -13.17
C LYS A 34 3.45 2.91 -11.97
N GLU A 35 3.73 1.61 -12.10
CA GLU A 35 4.45 0.86 -11.07
C GLU A 35 5.88 1.38 -10.88
N LYS A 36 6.62 1.62 -11.98
CA LYS A 36 7.97 2.21 -11.92
C LYS A 36 7.95 3.61 -11.31
N GLU A 37 6.99 4.43 -11.69
CA GLU A 37 6.79 5.78 -11.12
C GLU A 37 6.54 5.69 -9.61
N LEU A 38 5.68 4.76 -9.17
CA LEU A 38 5.36 4.54 -7.76
C LEU A 38 6.60 4.14 -6.95
N HIS A 39 7.41 3.22 -7.47
CA HIS A 39 8.67 2.80 -6.83
C HIS A 39 9.65 3.97 -6.67
N TYR A 40 9.85 4.76 -7.72
CA TYR A 40 10.72 5.94 -7.68
C TYR A 40 10.22 7.01 -6.70
N LEU A 41 8.91 7.29 -6.67
CA LEU A 41 8.34 8.27 -5.74
C LEU A 41 8.50 7.83 -4.29
N ARG A 42 8.39 6.53 -3.99
CA ARG A 42 8.65 5.99 -2.65
C ARG A 42 10.11 6.08 -2.24
N SER A 43 11.06 5.82 -3.15
CA SER A 43 12.49 5.92 -2.84
C SER A 43 12.87 7.36 -2.46
N LEU A 44 12.25 8.36 -3.09
CA LEU A 44 12.44 9.78 -2.75
C LEU A 44 11.93 10.18 -1.35
N LEU A 45 11.04 9.40 -0.74
CA LEU A 45 10.55 9.67 0.61
C LEU A 45 11.41 9.05 1.72
N GLU A 46 12.45 8.30 1.36
CA GLU A 46 13.22 7.42 2.26
C GLU A 46 12.30 6.55 3.14
N GLU A 47 11.12 6.16 2.63
CA GLU A 47 10.26 5.19 3.29
C GLU A 47 10.91 3.81 3.19
N LYS A 48 11.91 3.55 4.06
CA LYS A 48 12.55 2.24 4.28
C LYS A 48 11.58 1.26 4.95
N ARG A 49 10.41 1.04 4.37
CA ARG A 49 9.43 0.09 4.88
C ARG A 49 8.72 -0.76 3.85
N ILE A 50 9.36 -0.93 2.70
CA ILE A 50 9.10 -2.08 1.84
C ILE A 50 10.47 -2.69 1.66
N SER A 51 10.72 -3.84 2.30
CA SER A 51 11.92 -4.60 2.01
C SER A 51 11.92 -4.86 0.51
N GLU A 52 12.96 -4.40 -0.19
CA GLU A 52 13.18 -4.67 -1.61
C GLU A 52 13.11 -6.19 -1.90
N GLU A 53 13.25 -7.03 -0.88
CA GLU A 53 13.12 -8.49 -0.96
C GLU A 53 11.71 -9.00 -1.31
N VAL A 54 10.63 -8.25 -1.10
CA VAL A 54 9.25 -8.80 -1.27
C VAL A 54 8.63 -8.45 -2.62
N GLY A 55 9.21 -7.53 -3.40
CA GLY A 55 8.72 -7.22 -4.75
C GLY A 55 7.26 -6.77 -4.82
N LEU A 56 6.71 -6.16 -3.75
CA LEU A 56 5.30 -5.80 -3.69
C LEU A 56 5.04 -4.43 -4.33
N PRO A 57 4.12 -4.34 -5.31
CA PRO A 57 3.89 -3.11 -6.06
C PRO A 57 3.23 -2.00 -5.23
N PHE A 58 2.45 -2.35 -4.19
CA PHE A 58 1.59 -1.41 -3.47
C PHE A 58 1.97 -1.24 -2.01
N ALA A 59 1.56 -0.11 -1.46
CA ALA A 59 1.62 0.19 -0.05
C ALA A 59 0.37 0.96 0.34
N PHE A 60 -0.32 0.46 1.36
CA PHE A 60 -1.59 0.99 1.82
C PHE A 60 -1.42 1.53 3.24
N ASN A 61 -2.08 2.64 3.54
CA ASN A 61 -2.26 3.03 4.94
C ASN A 61 -3.42 2.22 5.51
N LEU A 62 -3.16 1.40 6.53
CA LEU A 62 -4.16 0.54 7.17
C LEU A 62 -5.37 1.34 7.68
N ASP A 63 -5.18 2.58 8.14
CA ASP A 63 -6.26 3.40 8.69
C ASP A 63 -7.28 3.84 7.61
N SER A 64 -6.90 3.75 6.33
CA SER A 64 -7.76 4.00 5.17
C SER A 64 -7.97 2.75 4.30
N PHE A 65 -7.46 1.60 4.76
CA PHE A 65 -7.53 0.35 4.02
C PHE A 65 -8.89 -0.29 4.25
N THR A 66 -9.60 -0.60 3.16
CA THR A 66 -10.98 -1.08 3.21
C THR A 66 -11.07 -2.59 3.04
N LEU A 67 -12.23 -3.16 3.39
CA LEU A 67 -12.53 -4.55 3.10
C LEU A 67 -12.55 -4.85 1.59
N GLU A 68 -12.89 -3.85 0.77
CA GLU A 68 -12.87 -3.95 -0.69
C GLU A 68 -11.43 -4.02 -1.21
N ASP A 69 -10.52 -3.17 -0.71
CA ASP A 69 -9.10 -3.23 -1.03
C ASP A 69 -8.53 -4.63 -0.69
N TYR A 70 -8.88 -5.15 0.50
CA TYR A 70 -8.48 -6.49 0.94
C TYR A 70 -9.01 -7.60 0.04
N SER A 71 -10.31 -7.57 -0.28
CA SER A 71 -10.97 -8.59 -1.11
C SER A 71 -10.39 -8.61 -2.53
N MET A 72 -10.23 -7.43 -3.14
CA MET A 72 -9.59 -7.30 -4.45
C MET A 72 -8.17 -7.89 -4.45
N LEU A 73 -7.36 -7.59 -3.43
CA LEU A 73 -6.00 -8.14 -3.34
C LEU A 73 -6.01 -9.67 -3.15
N ARG A 74 -6.94 -10.21 -2.35
CA ARG A 74 -7.12 -11.65 -2.19
C ARG A 74 -7.53 -12.32 -3.50
N GLU A 75 -8.46 -11.73 -4.26
CA GLU A 75 -8.88 -12.22 -5.58
C GLU A 75 -7.76 -12.21 -6.62
N LYS A 76 -6.86 -11.22 -6.53
CA LYS A 76 -5.65 -11.14 -7.37
C LYS A 76 -4.54 -12.11 -6.95
N GLY A 77 -4.77 -12.93 -5.91
CA GLY A 77 -3.84 -13.96 -5.47
C GLY A 77 -2.78 -13.50 -4.46
N TYR A 78 -2.90 -12.29 -3.91
CA TYR A 78 -1.99 -11.84 -2.86
C TYR A 78 -2.31 -12.54 -1.53
N THR A 79 -1.28 -13.08 -0.90
CA THR A 79 -1.39 -13.70 0.42
C THR A 79 -1.63 -12.67 1.51
N VAL A 80 -2.18 -13.10 2.66
CA VAL A 80 -2.35 -12.24 3.85
C VAL A 80 -1.04 -11.56 4.23
N ASP A 81 0.07 -12.28 4.15
CA ASP A 81 1.39 -11.81 4.54
C ASP A 81 1.88 -10.72 3.58
N GLN A 82 1.65 -10.89 2.29
CA GLN A 82 1.94 -9.86 1.29
C GLN A 82 1.07 -8.63 1.50
N ILE A 83 -0.23 -8.79 1.71
CA ILE A 83 -1.13 -7.64 1.97
C ILE A 83 -0.74 -6.93 3.27
N GLN A 84 -0.39 -7.67 4.33
CA GLN A 84 0.13 -7.11 5.58
C GLN A 84 1.42 -6.31 5.35
N ALA A 85 2.33 -6.84 4.52
CA ALA A 85 3.55 -6.15 4.14
C ALA A 85 3.26 -4.89 3.30
N MET A 86 2.29 -4.93 2.38
CA MET A 86 1.81 -3.73 1.67
C MET A 86 1.23 -2.70 2.66
N CYS A 87 0.51 -3.13 3.70
CA CYS A 87 0.02 -2.21 4.72
C CYS A 87 1.14 -1.65 5.64
N GLY A 88 2.36 -2.19 5.59
CA GLY A 88 3.51 -1.69 6.35
C GLY A 88 3.35 -1.75 7.88
N VAL A 89 2.43 -2.58 8.37
CA VAL A 89 2.10 -2.71 9.80
C VAL A 89 2.59 -4.03 10.40
N ARG A 90 2.65 -4.09 11.73
CA ARG A 90 2.92 -5.34 12.45
C ARG A 90 1.75 -6.32 12.28
N ARG A 91 2.06 -7.62 12.24
CA ARG A 91 1.09 -8.71 12.12
C ARG A 91 -0.12 -8.56 13.04
N LYS A 92 0.11 -8.34 14.34
CA LYS A 92 -0.96 -8.13 15.33
C LYS A 92 -1.95 -7.03 14.92
N ARG A 93 -1.46 -5.87 14.47
CA ARG A 93 -2.32 -4.73 14.07
C ARG A 93 -3.15 -5.08 12.83
N PHE A 94 -2.54 -5.78 11.86
CA PHE A 94 -3.26 -6.23 10.68
C PHE A 94 -4.31 -7.30 11.03
N ASP A 95 -3.97 -8.21 11.93
CA ASP A 95 -4.88 -9.25 12.42
C ASP A 95 -6.08 -8.67 13.17
N ASP A 96 -5.87 -7.64 13.98
CA ASP A 96 -6.95 -6.94 14.67
C ASP A 96 -7.89 -6.25 13.67
N TRP A 97 -7.34 -5.57 12.65
CA TRP A 97 -8.16 -5.03 11.54
C TRP A 97 -8.95 -6.13 10.81
N ARG A 98 -8.35 -7.30 10.55
CA ARG A 98 -9.05 -8.45 9.92
C ARG A 98 -10.17 -9.00 10.80
N LYS A 99 -10.01 -8.99 12.13
CA LYS A 99 -11.06 -9.42 13.08
C LYS A 99 -12.21 -8.43 13.10
N GLU A 100 -11.92 -7.13 13.16
CA GLU A 100 -12.92 -6.05 13.11
C GLU A 100 -13.79 -6.16 11.84
N HIS A 101 -13.18 -6.60 10.73
CA HIS A 101 -13.87 -6.79 9.45
C HIS A 101 -14.36 -8.24 9.20
N ASN A 102 -14.29 -9.13 10.20
CA ASN A 102 -14.75 -10.53 10.13
C ASN A 102 -14.14 -11.36 8.98
N VAL A 103 -12.87 -11.11 8.65
CA VAL A 103 -12.07 -11.85 7.65
C VAL A 103 -10.85 -12.56 8.24
N TYR A 104 -10.67 -12.49 9.55
CA TYR A 104 -9.63 -13.22 10.26
C TYR A 104 -9.91 -14.73 10.24
N GLY A 105 -8.93 -15.54 9.83
CA GLY A 105 -9.06 -17.01 9.76
C GLY A 105 -9.88 -17.54 8.57
N LYS A 106 -10.43 -16.66 7.73
CA LYS A 106 -11.03 -17.04 6.44
C LYS A 106 -9.93 -17.17 5.39
N ASP A 107 -9.10 -18.20 5.54
CA ASP A 107 -8.07 -18.56 4.55
C ASP A 107 -8.59 -19.58 3.54
N CYS A 108 -9.86 -19.47 3.14
CA CYS A 108 -10.51 -20.39 2.21
C CYS A 108 -11.09 -19.63 1.02
N CYS A 109 -10.33 -19.57 -0.07
CA CYS A 109 -10.58 -20.30 -1.33
C CYS A 109 -9.41 -20.00 -2.28
#